data_AF-A0A1Z5II47-F1
#
_entry.id   AF-A0A1Z5II47-F1
#
_cell.length_a   1.000
_cell.length_b   1.000
_cell.length_c   1.000
_cell.angle_alpha   90.00
_cell.angle_beta   90.00
_cell.angle_gamma   90.00
#
_symmetry.space_group_name_H-M   'P 1'
#
loop_
_entity.id
_entity.type
_entity.pdbx_description
1 polymer ?
#
loop_
_entity_poly.entity_id
_entity_poly.type
_entity_poly.pdbx_seq_one_letter_code
_entity_poly.pdbx_strand_id
1 'polypeptide(L)'
;MPTDQNKVDFSNYQRAQTAILMQLQQWHWQITYVEEAVRKQGDFELVTLESQQLRRAIRDNYQANQRLSRREPLAAQRLHRRYLQVLLDLSSEIVSIPTKSMAYYDLIGFKDHLLQAIDYIEDNSPAKGV
;
A
#
# COMPACT_ATOMS: atom_id res chain seq x y z
N MET A 1 2.52 24.35 9.28
CA MET A 1 3.29 23.20 8.76
C MET A 1 2.26 22.16 8.35
N PRO A 2 2.17 21.75 7.08
CA PRO A 2 1.33 20.61 6.76
C PRO A 2 1.96 19.41 7.47
N THR A 3 1.21 18.79 8.37
CA THR A 3 1.59 17.51 8.98
C THR A 3 1.78 16.54 7.81
N ASP A 4 2.98 16.00 7.63
CA ASP A 4 3.23 14.91 6.68
C ASP A 4 2.44 13.67 7.15
N GLN A 5 1.12 13.64 6.93
CA GLN A 5 0.23 12.56 7.39
C GLN A 5 0.64 11.19 6.82
N ASN A 6 1.34 11.21 5.68
CA ASN A 6 1.82 10.04 4.98
C ASN A 6 3.19 9.55 5.48
N LYS A 7 3.86 10.28 6.37
CA LYS A 7 5.19 9.91 6.85
C LYS A 7 5.08 9.01 8.07
N VAL A 8 5.64 7.81 7.96
CA VAL A 8 5.72 6.84 9.04
C VAL A 8 6.89 7.21 9.95
N ASP A 9 6.63 7.22 11.26
CA ASP A 9 7.66 7.37 12.28
C ASP A 9 8.31 6.01 12.56
N PHE A 10 9.57 5.86 12.14
CA PHE A 10 10.36 4.63 12.31
C PHE A 10 11.12 4.55 13.64
N SER A 11 11.02 5.57 14.51
CA SER A 11 11.68 5.61 15.83
C SER A 11 11.32 4.43 16.73
N ASN A 12 10.13 3.86 16.52
CA ASN A 12 9.66 2.66 17.19
C ASN A 12 9.18 1.65 16.15
N TYR A 13 9.86 0.50 16.09
CA TYR A 13 9.56 -0.56 15.13
C TYR A 13 8.09 -0.99 15.16
N GLN A 14 7.53 -1.26 16.34
CA GLN A 14 6.17 -1.76 16.47
C GLN A 14 5.14 -0.71 16.06
N ARG A 15 5.36 0.56 16.43
CA ARG A 15 4.48 1.65 15.99
C ARG A 15 4.54 1.86 14.47
N ALA A 16 5.73 1.82 13.89
CA ALA A 16 5.93 1.93 12.45
C ALA A 16 5.23 0.78 11.71
N GLN A 17 5.43 -0.45 12.18
CA GLN A 17 4.81 -1.64 11.59
C GLN A 17 3.29 -1.54 11.66
N THR A 18 2.73 -1.21 12.84
CA THR A 18 1.29 -1.03 13.00
C THR A 18 0.74 0.07 12.08
N ALA A 19 1.43 1.21 11.94
CA ALA A 19 1.00 2.28 11.05
C ALA A 19 0.96 1.84 9.58
N ILE A 20 2.00 1.13 9.13
CA ILE A 20 2.06 0.55 7.78
C ILE A 20 0.90 -0.44 7.56
N LEU A 21 0.69 -1.36 8.51
CA LEU A 21 -0.36 -2.37 8.42
C LEU A 21 -1.76 -1.75 8.39
N MET A 22 -2.04 -0.78 9.26
CA MET A 22 -3.32 -0.06 9.27
C MET A 22 -3.59 0.61 7.91
N GLN A 23 -2.56 1.20 7.30
CA GLN A 23 -2.68 1.84 6.01
C GLN A 23 -2.96 0.83 4.89
N LEU A 24 -2.21 -0.28 4.82
CA LEU A 24 -2.43 -1.31 3.81
C LEU A 24 -3.82 -1.96 3.97
N GLN A 25 -4.23 -2.20 5.21
CA GLN A 25 -5.57 -2.71 5.52
C GLN A 25 -6.66 -1.71 5.11
N GLN A 26 -6.46 -0.41 5.34
CA GLN A 26 -7.39 0.62 4.90
C GLN A 26 -7.60 0.59 3.39
N TRP A 27 -6.53 0.50 2.60
CA TRP A 27 -6.64 0.36 1.15
C TRP A 27 -7.38 -0.93 0.73
N HIS A 28 -7.09 -2.05 1.39
CA HIS A 28 -7.79 -3.31 1.15
C HIS A 28 -9.31 -3.19 1.41
N TRP A 29 -9.70 -2.54 2.52
CA TRP A 29 -11.11 -2.29 2.84
C TRP A 29 -11.79 -1.37 1.82
N GLN A 30 -11.12 -0.32 1.36
CA GLN A 30 -11.65 0.58 0.34
C GLN A 30 -11.95 -0.18 -0.96
N ILE A 31 -11.01 -0.99 -1.43
CA ILE A 31 -11.21 -1.81 -2.64
C ILE A 31 -12.35 -2.80 -2.47
N THR A 32 -12.46 -3.44 -1.30
CA THR A 32 -13.56 -4.38 -1.01
C THR A 32 -14.92 -3.69 -1.10
N TYR A 33 -15.02 -2.46 -0.59
CA TYR A 33 -16.24 -1.66 -0.70
C TYR A 33 -16.57 -1.32 -2.16
N VAL A 34 -15.57 -0.90 -2.95
CA VAL A 34 -15.72 -0.60 -4.38
C VAL A 34 -16.17 -1.83 -5.16
N GLU A 35 -15.55 -2.98 -4.91
CA GLU A 35 -15.91 -4.25 -5.54
C GLU A 35 -17.38 -4.62 -5.28
N GLU A 36 -17.83 -4.46 -4.03
CA GLU A 36 -19.22 -4.72 -3.66
C GLU A 36 -20.20 -3.76 -4.35
N ALA A 37 -19.85 -2.47 -4.46
CA ALA A 37 -20.64 -1.48 -5.18
C ALA A 37 -20.77 -1.83 -6.67
N VAL A 38 -19.68 -2.23 -7.33
CA VAL A 38 -19.69 -2.66 -8.73
C VAL A 38 -20.58 -3.89 -8.92
N ARG A 39 -20.44 -4.89 -8.05
CA ARG A 39 -21.25 -6.13 -8.12
C ARG A 39 -22.74 -5.85 -7.94
N LYS A 40 -23.12 -4.89 -7.10
CA LYS A 40 -24.53 -4.57 -6.80
C LYS A 40 -25.16 -3.60 -7.81
N GLN A 41 -24.40 -2.60 -8.28
CA GLN A 41 -24.95 -1.45 -8.99
C GLN A 41 -24.34 -1.24 -10.40
N GLY A 42 -23.31 -2.01 -10.76
CA GLY A 42 -22.62 -1.85 -12.05
C GLY A 42 -21.83 -0.54 -12.16
N ASP A 43 -21.45 0.07 -11.04
CA ASP A 43 -20.76 1.37 -11.01
C ASP A 43 -19.25 1.23 -11.30
N PHE A 44 -18.92 1.09 -12.58
CA PHE A 44 -17.54 1.02 -13.05
C PHE A 44 -16.78 2.35 -13.01
N GLU A 45 -17.48 3.48 -12.80
CA GLU A 45 -16.81 4.77 -12.64
C GLU A 45 -16.10 4.86 -11.29
N LEU A 46 -16.72 4.27 -10.26
CA LEU A 46 -16.15 4.16 -8.91
C LEU A 46 -14.82 3.40 -8.90
N VAL A 47 -14.69 2.35 -9.72
CA VAL A 47 -13.42 1.60 -9.92
C VAL A 47 -12.31 2.49 -10.45
N THR A 48 -12.64 3.31 -11.45
CA THR A 48 -11.65 4.20 -12.10
C THR A 48 -11.19 5.28 -11.12
N LEU A 49 -12.13 5.86 -10.37
CA LEU A 49 -11.83 6.85 -9.33
C LEU A 49 -10.92 6.26 -8.26
N GLU A 50 -11.27 5.11 -7.71
CA GLU A 50 -10.52 4.44 -6.65
C GLU A 50 -9.10 4.09 -7.10
N SER A 51 -8.95 3.54 -8.30
CA SER A 51 -7.64 3.20 -8.87
C SER A 51 -6.73 4.44 -8.96
N GLN A 52 -7.29 5.60 -9.36
CA GLN A 52 -6.54 6.85 -9.41
C GLN A 52 -6.17 7.37 -8.02
N GLN A 53 -7.07 7.25 -7.05
CA GLN A 53 -6.82 7.66 -5.66
C GLN A 53 -5.72 6.81 -5.02
N LEU A 54 -5.80 5.48 -5.15
CA LEU A 54 -4.79 4.55 -4.65
C LEU A 54 -3.41 4.84 -5.26
N ARG A 55 -3.32 5.07 -6.58
CA ARG A 55 -2.05 5.41 -7.22
C ARG A 55 -1.44 6.68 -6.62
N ARG A 56 -2.25 7.72 -6.41
CA ARG A 56 -1.78 8.98 -5.78
C ARG A 56 -1.32 8.71 -4.36
N ALA A 57 -2.11 7.99 -3.57
CA ALA A 57 -1.78 7.65 -2.20
C ALA A 57 -0.46 6.87 -2.11
N ILE A 58 -0.26 5.83 -2.93
CA ILE A 58 0.98 5.05 -2.96
C ILE A 58 2.18 5.94 -3.29
N ARG A 59 2.05 6.79 -4.34
CA ARG A 59 3.10 7.72 -4.73
C ARG A 59 3.45 8.70 -3.61
N ASP A 60 2.45 9.30 -3.00
CA ASP A 60 2.64 10.31 -1.95
C ASP A 60 3.29 9.67 -0.71
N ASN A 61 2.88 8.46 -0.34
CA ASN A 61 3.51 7.70 0.73
C ASN A 61 4.94 7.29 0.40
N TYR A 62 5.22 6.88 -0.84
CA TYR A 62 6.58 6.56 -1.25
C TYR A 62 7.47 7.79 -1.13
N GLN A 63 7.03 8.93 -1.69
CA GLN A 63 7.79 10.18 -1.63
C GLN A 63 8.01 10.68 -0.20
N ALA A 64 6.99 10.63 0.66
CA ALA A 64 7.09 11.05 2.05
C ALA A 64 8.08 10.18 2.87
N ASN A 65 8.17 8.88 2.53
CA ASN A 65 8.98 7.92 3.26
C ASN A 65 10.31 7.59 2.59
N GLN A 66 10.66 8.17 1.44
CA GLN A 66 11.93 7.88 0.74
C GLN A 66 13.17 8.03 1.62
N ARG A 67 13.14 8.97 2.57
CA ARG A 67 14.27 9.26 3.45
C ARG A 67 14.00 8.75 4.85
N LEU A 68 14.87 7.85 5.30
CA LEU A 68 14.92 7.43 6.69
C LEU A 68 15.83 8.35 7.51
N SER A 69 15.49 8.59 8.77
CA SER A 69 16.40 9.25 9.70
C SER A 69 17.64 8.38 9.92
N ARG A 70 18.84 8.97 9.91
CA ARG A 70 20.12 8.23 9.96
C ARG A 70 20.39 7.50 11.28
N ARG A 71 19.53 7.66 12.29
CA ARG A 71 19.73 7.13 13.65
C ARG A 71 18.84 5.94 13.99
N GLU A 72 18.07 5.43 13.03
CA GLU A 72 17.12 4.35 13.31
C GLU A 72 17.79 2.99 13.55
N PRO A 73 17.24 2.15 14.45
CA PRO A 73 17.72 0.78 14.67
C PRO A 73 17.71 -0.07 13.38
N LEU A 74 18.62 -1.04 13.27
CA LEU A 74 18.72 -1.92 12.11
C LEU A 74 17.39 -2.60 11.72
N ALA A 75 16.59 -3.00 12.71
CA ALA A 75 15.26 -3.59 12.47
C ALA A 75 14.30 -2.58 11.80
N ALA A 76 14.28 -1.33 12.26
CA ALA A 76 13.47 -0.27 11.66
C ALA A 76 13.95 0.08 10.23
N GLN A 77 15.26 0.03 9.97
CA GLN A 77 15.80 0.20 8.61
C GLN A 77 15.41 -0.93 7.65
N ARG A 78 15.27 -2.16 8.17
CA ARG A 78 14.79 -3.30 7.36
C ARG A 78 13.29 -3.13 7.06
N LEU A 79 12.49 -2.81 8.07
CA LEU A 79 11.06 -2.52 7.90
C LEU A 79 10.83 -1.39 6.90
N HIS A 80 11.59 -0.29 7.02
CA HIS A 80 11.54 0.83 6.09
C HIS A 80 11.81 0.41 4.64
N ARG A 81 12.86 -0.40 4.41
CA ARG A 81 13.16 -0.94 3.08
C ARG A 81 12.05 -1.85 2.55
N ARG A 82 11.49 -2.72 3.40
CA ARG A 82 10.35 -3.58 3.03
C ARG A 82 9.14 -2.75 2.64
N TYR A 83 8.83 -1.72 3.42
CA TYR A 83 7.72 -0.82 3.14
C TYR A 83 7.91 -0.07 1.81
N LEU A 84 9.10 0.46 1.54
CA LEU A 84 9.38 1.10 0.25
C LEU A 84 9.26 0.12 -0.92
N GLN A 85 9.71 -1.12 -0.74
CA GLN A 85 9.55 -2.17 -1.75
C GLN A 85 8.07 -2.46 -2.02
N VAL A 86 7.27 -2.64 -0.97
CA VAL A 86 5.82 -2.83 -1.07
C VAL A 86 5.17 -1.68 -1.85
N LEU A 87 5.50 -0.43 -1.54
CA LEU A 87 4.95 0.72 -2.26
C LEU A 87 5.35 0.74 -3.75
N LEU A 88 6.58 0.32 -4.08
CA LEU A 88 7.02 0.21 -5.46
C LEU A 88 6.26 -0.90 -6.20
N ASP A 89 6.15 -2.08 -5.61
CA ASP A 89 5.47 -3.22 -6.21
C ASP A 89 3.98 -2.90 -6.43
N LEU A 90 3.31 -2.33 -5.42
CA LEU A 90 1.92 -1.87 -5.54
C LEU A 90 1.77 -0.78 -6.62
N SER A 91 2.76 0.11 -6.78
CA SER A 91 2.69 1.14 -7.81
C SER A 91 2.78 0.58 -9.25
N SER A 92 3.45 -0.55 -9.45
CA SER A 92 3.52 -1.22 -10.75
C SER A 92 2.25 -1.99 -11.12
N GLU A 93 1.48 -2.45 -10.13
CA GLU A 93 0.27 -3.25 -10.35
C GLU A 93 -0.95 -2.41 -10.74
N ILE A 94 -1.05 -1.14 -10.31
CA ILE A 94 -2.16 -0.26 -10.75
C ILE A 94 -1.87 0.30 -12.15
N VAL A 95 -2.34 -0.39 -13.19
CA VAL A 95 -2.17 -0.02 -14.62
C VAL A 95 -2.73 1.36 -14.93
N SER A 96 -1.93 2.15 -15.69
CA SER A 96 -2.17 3.58 -15.97
C SER A 96 -3.59 3.89 -16.45
N ILE A 97 -4.12 3.08 -17.37
CA ILE A 97 -5.39 3.29 -18.06
C ILE A 97 -5.97 1.93 -18.49
N PRO A 98 -6.79 1.27 -17.66
CA PRO A 98 -7.56 0.12 -18.10
C PRO A 98 -8.87 0.59 -18.78
N THR A 99 -9.36 -0.15 -19.76
CA THR A 99 -10.76 -0.02 -20.20
C THR A 99 -11.69 -0.43 -19.04
N LYS A 100 -12.97 0.01 -19.03
CA LYS A 100 -13.91 -0.25 -17.91
C LYS A 100 -13.94 -1.71 -17.43
N SER A 101 -13.82 -2.68 -18.35
CA SER A 101 -13.79 -4.11 -18.02
C SER A 101 -12.46 -4.55 -17.39
N MET A 102 -11.33 -4.04 -17.86
CA MET A 102 -10.01 -4.35 -17.29
C MET A 102 -9.82 -3.71 -15.91
N ALA A 103 -10.39 -2.52 -15.69
CA ALA A 103 -10.19 -1.78 -14.44
C ALA A 103 -10.68 -2.56 -13.22
N TYR A 104 -11.78 -3.29 -13.35
CA TYR A 104 -12.32 -4.12 -12.28
C TYR A 104 -11.40 -5.31 -11.96
N TYR A 105 -10.91 -6.02 -12.99
CA TYR A 105 -10.00 -7.15 -12.79
C TYR A 105 -8.64 -6.70 -12.25
N ASP A 106 -8.11 -5.58 -12.73
CA ASP A 106 -6.88 -4.97 -12.23
C ASP A 106 -7.02 -4.59 -10.75
N LEU A 107 -8.16 -4.01 -10.35
CA LEU A 107 -8.43 -3.64 -8.97
C LEU A 107 -8.53 -4.86 -8.04
N ILE A 108 -9.10 -5.96 -8.52
CA ILE A 108 -9.14 -7.24 -7.78
C ILE A 108 -7.74 -7.82 -7.64
N GLY A 109 -6.96 -7.89 -8.72
CA GLY A 109 -5.57 -8.37 -8.66
C GLY A 109 -4.74 -7.53 -7.69
N PHE A 110 -4.92 -6.20 -7.73
CA PHE A 110 -4.28 -5.28 -6.80
C PHE A 110 -4.65 -5.56 -5.33
N LYS A 111 -5.91 -5.92 -5.04
CA LYS A 111 -6.35 -6.32 -3.70
C LYS A 111 -5.63 -7.58 -3.21
N ASP A 112 -5.42 -8.57 -4.07
CA ASP A 112 -4.69 -9.79 -3.71
C ASP A 112 -3.21 -9.49 -3.42
N HIS A 113 -2.60 -8.59 -4.20
CA HIS A 113 -1.23 -8.11 -3.92
C HIS A 113 -1.14 -7.31 -2.62
N LEU A 114 -2.17 -6.57 -2.23
CA LEU A 114 -2.23 -5.92 -0.92
C LEU A 114 -2.22 -6.93 0.23
N LEU A 115 -2.93 -8.06 0.11
CA LEU A 115 -2.88 -9.11 1.12
C LEU A 115 -1.47 -9.70 1.24
N GLN A 116 -0.81 -9.99 0.12
CA GLN A 116 0.57 -10.46 0.11
C GLN A 116 1.53 -9.43 0.73
N ALA A 117 1.31 -8.13 0.49
CA ALA A 117 2.09 -7.06 1.08
C ALA A 117 1.88 -6.95 2.60
N ILE A 118 0.65 -7.14 3.08
CA ILE A 118 0.33 -7.20 4.50
C ILE A 118 1.10 -8.36 5.14
N ASP A 119 0.98 -9.57 4.59
CA ASP A 119 1.70 -10.75 5.07
C ASP A 119 3.22 -10.52 5.11
N TYR A 120 3.77 -9.88 4.07
CA TYR A 120 5.21 -9.57 3.99
C TYR A 120 5.70 -8.56 5.05
N ILE A 121 4.84 -7.61 5.46
CA ILE A 121 5.15 -6.66 6.52
C ILE A 121 4.94 -7.28 7.91
N GLU A 122 3.93 -8.16 8.07
CA GLU A 122 3.69 -8.91 9.30
C GLU A 122 4.79 -9.95 9.56
N ASP A 123 5.30 -10.58 8.51
CA ASP A 123 6.30 -11.62 8.63
C ASP A 123 7.63 -11.05 9.15
N ASN A 124 7.91 -11.32 10.42
CA ASN A 124 9.19 -11.02 11.07
C ASN A 124 10.34 -11.87 10.51
N SER A 125 10.13 -12.66 9.45
CA SER A 125 11.14 -13.53 8.83
C SER A 125 12.50 -12.81 8.79
N PRO A 126 13.46 -13.19 9.67
CA PRO A 126 14.84 -12.82 9.44
C PRO A 126 15.20 -13.46 8.10
N ALA A 127 16.02 -12.78 7.31
CA ALA A 127 16.51 -13.26 6.02
C ALA A 127 16.53 -14.80 5.97
N LYS A 128 15.75 -15.39 5.06
CA LYS A 128 15.97 -16.80 4.69
C LYS A 128 17.47 -16.92 4.46
N GLY A 129 18.11 -17.71 5.32
CA GLY A 129 19.55 -17.86 5.35
C GLY A 129 20.05 -18.22 3.97
N VAL A 130 21.07 -17.49 3.54
CA VAL A 130 22.04 -17.94 2.55
C VAL A 130 23.39 -17.93 3.25
#